data_AF-B8G515-F1
#
_entry.id   AF-B8G515-F1
#
_cell.length_a   1.000
_cell.length_b   1.000
_cell.length_c   1.000
_cell.angle_alpha   90.00
_cell.angle_beta   90.00
_cell.angle_gamma   90.00
#
_symmetry.space_group_name_H-M   'P 1'
#
loop_
_entity.id
_entity.type
_entity.pdbx_description
1 polymer ?
#
loop_
_entity_poly.entity_id
_entity_poly.type
_entity_poly.pdbx_seq_one_letter_code
_entity_poly.pdbx_strand_id
1 'polypeptide(L)'
;MEEEQLSDGATHLSGLELVAAVDGEADETILAHLNECPLCRRRVATLRNLQHALRYRLYRVLCPSTDLLVDYCQGLLPPAQQARIAHHVASCPYCRSEVDLLMQRDPLIDRLLLASLLNGRVMRYRR
;
A
#
# COMPACT_ATOMS: atom_id res chain seq x y z
N MET A 1 -17.10 11.10 -37.63
CA MET A 1 -16.25 10.64 -36.52
C MET A 1 -16.01 9.18 -36.79
N GLU A 2 -15.00 8.89 -37.58
CA GLU A 2 -14.66 7.54 -38.00
C GLU A 2 -13.69 6.99 -36.97
N GLU A 3 -14.17 6.04 -36.17
CA GLU A 3 -13.36 5.24 -35.26
C GLU A 3 -12.39 4.43 -36.11
N GLU A 4 -11.16 4.92 -36.19
CA GLU A 4 -10.01 4.21 -36.71
C GLU A 4 -9.75 3.01 -35.78
N GLN A 5 -10.53 1.95 -35.98
CA GLN A 5 -10.24 0.61 -35.48
C GLN A 5 -8.95 0.16 -36.15
N LEU A 6 -7.83 0.64 -35.60
CA LEU A 6 -6.50 0.20 -35.97
C LEU A 6 -6.45 -1.31 -35.77
N SER A 7 -6.37 -1.99 -36.91
CA SER A 7 -6.13 -3.40 -37.15
C SER A 7 -4.81 -3.89 -36.53
N ASP A 8 -4.61 -3.68 -35.24
CA ASP A 8 -3.46 -4.20 -34.50
C ASP A 8 -3.82 -5.57 -33.90
N GLY A 9 -5.09 -5.81 -33.54
CA GLY A 9 -5.57 -7.05 -32.89
C GLY A 9 -5.44 -8.35 -33.69
N ALA A 10 -5.30 -8.28 -35.03
CA ALA A 10 -5.15 -9.47 -35.87
C ALA A 10 -3.72 -10.03 -35.89
N THR A 11 -2.72 -9.19 -35.58
CA THR A 11 -1.29 -9.52 -35.70
C THR A 11 -0.51 -9.24 -34.42
N HIS A 12 -1.09 -8.45 -33.51
CA HIS A 12 -0.52 -8.00 -32.25
C HIS A 12 -1.58 -7.94 -31.16
N LEU A 13 -1.15 -7.95 -29.90
CA LEU A 13 -2.06 -7.80 -28.77
C LEU A 13 -2.74 -6.42 -28.79
N SER A 14 -4.04 -6.44 -28.58
CA SER A 14 -4.86 -5.27 -28.33
C SER A 14 -4.45 -4.57 -27.03
N GLY A 15 -4.94 -3.34 -26.84
CA GLY A 15 -4.71 -2.58 -25.62
C GLY A 15 -5.16 -3.33 -24.35
N LEU A 16 -6.30 -4.01 -24.41
CA LEU A 16 -6.83 -4.76 -23.26
C LEU A 16 -5.98 -5.99 -22.93
N GLU A 17 -5.54 -6.74 -23.93
CA GLU A 17 -4.69 -7.92 -23.74
C GLU A 17 -3.30 -7.54 -23.20
N LEU A 18 -2.76 -6.39 -23.63
CA LEU A 18 -1.53 -5.84 -23.07
C LEU A 18 -1.68 -5.50 -21.58
N VAL A 19 -2.81 -4.90 -21.19
CA VAL A 19 -3.11 -4.58 -19.79
C VAL A 19 -3.26 -5.86 -18.98
N ALA A 20 -4.03 -6.84 -19.46
CA ALA A 20 -4.15 -8.15 -18.81
C ALA A 20 -2.78 -8.82 -18.60
N ALA A 21 -1.90 -8.77 -19.60
CA ALA A 21 -0.53 -9.29 -19.47
C ALA A 21 0.34 -8.50 -18.48
N VAL A 22 0.13 -7.18 -18.36
CA VAL A 22 0.83 -6.34 -17.38
C VAL A 22 0.38 -6.69 -15.96
N ASP A 23 -0.92 -6.89 -15.75
CA ASP A 23 -1.52 -7.19 -14.45
C ASP A 23 -1.35 -8.65 -14.00
N GLY A 24 -0.83 -9.52 -14.87
CA GLY A 24 -0.60 -10.94 -14.58
C GLY A 24 -1.83 -11.83 -14.82
N GLU A 25 -2.80 -11.32 -15.57
CA GLU A 25 -4.07 -11.97 -15.91
C GLU A 25 -4.09 -12.46 -17.37
N ALA A 26 -2.92 -12.57 -18.02
CA ALA A 26 -2.82 -13.10 -19.38
C ALA A 26 -3.20 -14.60 -19.43
N ASP A 27 -4.00 -14.95 -20.44
CA ASP A 27 -4.28 -16.34 -20.77
C ASP A 27 -3.16 -16.97 -21.61
N GLU A 28 -3.30 -18.26 -21.90
CA GLU A 28 -2.31 -19.04 -22.66
C GLU A 28 -2.06 -18.47 -24.06
N THR A 29 -3.08 -17.89 -24.70
CA THR A 29 -2.96 -17.34 -26.06
C THR A 29 -2.12 -16.07 -26.07
N ILE A 30 -2.32 -15.20 -25.08
CA ILE A 30 -1.54 -13.99 -24.87
C ILE A 30 -0.08 -14.33 -24.55
N LEU A 31 0.14 -15.34 -23.69
CA LEU A 31 1.49 -15.80 -23.33
C LEU A 31 2.23 -16.39 -24.54
N ALA A 32 1.56 -17.25 -25.33
CA ALA A 32 2.12 -17.79 -26.56
C ALA A 32 2.53 -16.68 -27.52
N HIS A 33 1.66 -15.68 -27.74
CA HIS A 33 1.98 -14.53 -28.58
C HIS A 33 3.20 -13.74 -28.06
N LEU A 34 3.29 -13.50 -26.75
CA LEU A 34 4.42 -12.77 -26.16
C LEU A 34 5.75 -13.52 -26.33
N ASN A 35 5.74 -14.86 -26.35
CA ASN A 35 6.96 -15.62 -26.61
C ASN A 35 7.51 -15.35 -28.03
N GLU A 36 6.62 -15.18 -29.00
CA GLU A 36 6.97 -15.04 -30.41
C GLU A 36 7.17 -13.58 -30.83
N CYS A 37 6.43 -12.63 -30.24
CA CYS A 37 6.41 -11.25 -30.69
C CYS A 37 7.29 -10.31 -29.83
N PRO A 38 8.46 -9.85 -30.33
CA PRO A 38 9.32 -8.92 -29.59
C PRO A 38 8.71 -7.53 -29.43
N LEU A 39 7.85 -7.08 -30.35
CA LEU A 39 7.18 -5.78 -30.26
C LEU A 39 6.20 -5.74 -29.09
N CYS A 40 5.33 -6.75 -28.97
CA CYS A 40 4.38 -6.85 -27.86
C CYS A 40 5.10 -7.02 -26.52
N ARG A 41 6.22 -7.77 -26.46
CA ARG A 41 7.08 -7.81 -25.25
C ARG A 41 7.59 -6.44 -24.84
N ARG A 42 8.06 -5.62 -25.78
CA ARG A 42 8.51 -4.25 -25.50
C ARG A 42 7.37 -3.35 -25.01
N ARG A 43 6.16 -3.50 -25.58
CA ARG A 43 4.96 -2.77 -25.16
C ARG A 43 4.57 -3.12 -23.72
N VAL A 44 4.51 -4.42 -23.39
CA VAL A 44 4.26 -4.89 -22.02
C VAL A 44 5.32 -4.39 -21.05
N ALA A 45 6.61 -4.45 -21.41
CA ALA A 45 7.69 -3.94 -20.55
C ALA A 45 7.56 -2.43 -20.29
N THR A 46 7.21 -1.65 -21.32
CA THR A 46 6.98 -0.20 -21.20
C THR A 46 5.82 0.09 -20.26
N LEU A 47 4.70 -0.62 -20.43
CA LEU A 47 3.51 -0.46 -19.59
C LEU A 47 3.78 -0.87 -18.14
N ARG A 48 4.50 -1.99 -17.90
CA ARG A 48 4.92 -2.40 -16.55
C ARG A 48 5.76 -1.32 -15.87
N ASN A 49 6.75 -0.75 -16.56
CA ASN A 49 7.59 0.31 -16.02
C ASN A 49 6.78 1.56 -15.66
N LEU A 50 5.84 1.96 -16.53
CA LEU A 50 4.94 3.07 -16.26
C LEU A 50 4.05 2.76 -15.04
N GLN A 51 3.44 1.59 -14.99
CA GLN A 51 2.58 1.18 -13.88
C GLN A 51 3.34 1.16 -12.55
N HIS A 52 4.58 0.66 -12.53
CA HIS A 52 5.46 0.72 -11.36
C HIS A 52 5.78 2.15 -10.94
N ALA A 53 6.13 3.03 -11.88
CA ALA A 53 6.41 4.43 -11.59
C ALA A 53 5.18 5.16 -11.03
N LEU A 54 3.99 4.90 -11.59
CA LEU A 54 2.74 5.45 -11.09
C LEU A 54 2.39 4.92 -9.71
N ARG A 55 2.49 3.61 -9.49
CA ARG A 55 2.28 3.00 -8.15
C ARG A 55 3.20 3.65 -7.14
N TYR A 56 4.49 3.80 -7.44
CA TYR A 56 5.45 4.43 -6.53
C TYR A 56 5.10 5.90 -6.24
N ARG A 57 4.79 6.69 -7.26
CA ARG A 57 4.51 8.13 -7.11
C ARG A 57 3.15 8.43 -6.47
N LEU A 58 2.17 7.57 -6.68
CA LEU A 58 0.81 7.76 -6.20
C LEU A 58 0.54 6.98 -4.91
N TYR A 59 1.48 6.13 -4.48
CA TYR A 59 1.37 5.42 -3.21
C TYR A 59 1.18 6.43 -2.08
N ARG A 60 0.01 6.36 -1.46
CA ARG A 60 -0.36 7.17 -0.29
C ARG A 60 -0.27 8.69 -0.49
N VAL A 61 -0.30 9.20 -1.72
CA VAL A 61 -0.18 10.64 -1.98
C VAL A 61 -1.31 11.47 -1.35
N LEU A 62 -2.49 10.86 -1.16
CA LEU A 62 -3.65 11.48 -0.49
C LEU A 62 -3.77 11.07 0.99
N CYS A 63 -2.85 10.25 1.49
CA CYS A 63 -2.86 9.81 2.88
C CYS A 63 -2.23 10.86 3.79
N PRO A 64 -2.66 10.94 5.05
CA PRO A 64 -1.91 11.60 6.10
C PRO A 64 -0.47 11.07 6.19
N SER A 65 0.46 11.96 6.57
CA SER A 65 1.82 11.56 6.92
C SER A 65 1.83 10.68 8.17
N THR A 66 2.86 9.85 8.33
CA THR A 66 3.05 9.01 9.52
C THR A 66 3.07 9.83 10.80
N ASP A 67 3.75 10.97 10.84
CA ASP A 67 3.77 11.86 12.02
C ASP A 67 2.36 12.30 12.43
N LEU A 68 1.51 12.62 11.45
CA LEU A 68 0.13 13.02 11.72
C LEU A 68 -0.74 11.84 12.20
N LEU A 69 -0.45 10.61 11.74
CA LEU A 69 -1.08 9.41 12.26
C LEU A 69 -0.61 9.09 13.69
N VAL A 70 0.65 9.36 14.04
CA VAL A 70 1.16 9.24 15.41
C VAL A 70 0.46 10.23 16.33
N ASP A 71 0.39 11.52 15.95
CA ASP A 71 -0.32 12.55 16.72
C ASP A 71 -1.81 12.19 16.89
N TYR A 72 -2.43 11.66 15.85
CA TYR A 72 -3.80 11.15 15.90
C TYR A 72 -3.96 10.02 16.93
N CYS A 73 -3.08 9.02 16.91
CA CYS A 73 -3.11 7.89 17.85
C CYS A 73 -2.87 8.34 19.30
N GLN A 74 -2.04 9.37 19.49
CA GLN A 74 -1.72 9.94 20.81
C GLN A 74 -2.75 10.97 21.29
N GLY A 75 -3.73 11.33 20.46
CA GLY A 75 -4.77 12.31 20.79
C GLY A 75 -4.24 13.74 20.89
N LEU A 76 -3.16 14.06 20.17
CA LEU A 76 -2.49 15.38 20.21
C LEU A 76 -3.08 16.38 19.20
N LEU A 77 -3.94 15.93 18.29
CA LEU A 77 -4.53 16.79 17.26
C LEU A 77 -5.72 17.61 17.78
N PRO A 78 -5.96 18.82 17.24
CA PRO A 78 -7.19 19.56 17.48
C PRO A 78 -8.44 18.76 17.06
N PRO A 79 -9.61 18.96 17.71
CA PRO A 79 -10.81 18.15 17.48
C PRO A 79 -11.24 18.04 16.00
N ALA A 80 -11.17 19.15 15.26
CA ALA A 80 -11.52 19.17 13.84
C ALA A 80 -10.56 18.31 12.99
N GLN A 81 -9.28 18.29 13.32
CA GLN A 81 -8.28 17.51 12.62
C GLN A 81 -8.38 16.03 13.00
N GLN A 82 -8.63 15.73 14.28
CA GLN A 82 -8.90 14.38 14.76
C GLN A 82 -10.06 13.73 13.98
N ALA A 83 -11.17 14.44 13.78
CA ALA A 83 -12.32 13.96 13.01
C ALA A 83 -11.99 13.69 11.53
N ARG A 84 -11.19 14.57 10.90
CA ARG A 84 -10.76 14.39 9.50
C ARG A 84 -9.89 13.15 9.33
N ILE A 85 -8.93 12.93 10.23
CA ILE A 85 -8.05 11.76 10.18
C ILE A 85 -8.85 10.48 10.48
N ALA A 86 -9.76 10.50 11.46
CA ALA A 86 -10.65 9.38 11.73
C ALA A 86 -11.47 8.97 10.49
N HIS A 87 -12.01 9.94 9.75
CA HIS A 87 -12.74 9.69 8.51
C HIS A 87 -11.86 9.06 7.41
N HIS A 88 -10.62 9.55 7.26
CA HIS A 88 -9.66 8.96 6.32
C HIS A 88 -9.29 7.52 6.71
N VAL A 89 -8.96 7.27 7.98
CA VAL A 89 -8.62 5.93 8.50
C VAL A 89 -9.79 4.95 8.33
N ALA A 90 -11.03 5.43 8.45
CA ALA A 90 -12.21 4.62 8.20
C ALA A 90 -12.37 4.20 6.74
N SER A 91 -11.87 4.97 5.77
CA SER A 91 -12.02 4.70 4.32
C SER A 91 -10.76 4.15 3.65
N CYS A 92 -9.58 4.35 4.24
CA CYS A 92 -8.30 3.94 3.68
C CYS A 92 -7.73 2.70 4.40
N PRO A 93 -7.61 1.53 3.72
CA PRO A 93 -7.08 0.32 4.34
C PRO A 93 -5.61 0.45 4.75
N TYR A 94 -4.80 1.22 4.00
CA TYR A 94 -3.38 1.43 4.32
C TYR A 94 -3.21 2.19 5.63
N CYS A 95 -3.89 3.33 5.78
CA CYS A 95 -3.83 4.12 7.01
C CYS A 95 -4.44 3.39 8.20
N ARG A 96 -5.48 2.57 7.98
CA ARG A 96 -6.02 1.68 9.01
C ARG A 96 -4.97 0.71 9.51
N SER A 97 -4.31 -0.01 8.60
CA SER A 97 -3.26 -0.97 8.98
C SER A 97 -2.08 -0.30 9.70
N GLU A 98 -1.72 0.93 9.32
CA GLU A 98 -0.65 1.68 9.98
C GLU A 98 -1.06 2.15 11.38
N VAL A 99 -2.27 2.66 11.55
CA VAL A 99 -2.81 3.02 12.87
C VAL A 99 -2.86 1.79 13.78
N ASP A 100 -3.31 0.64 13.26
CA ASP A 100 -3.33 -0.62 14.02
C ASP A 100 -1.93 -1.00 14.49
N LEU A 101 -0.90 -0.83 13.64
CA LEU A 101 0.50 -1.06 14.00
C LEU A 101 1.01 -0.04 15.02
N LEU A 102 0.71 1.25 14.85
CA LEU A 102 1.12 2.32 15.78
C LEU A 102 0.48 2.17 17.17
N MET A 103 -0.73 1.61 17.23
CA MET A 103 -1.47 1.37 18.47
C MET A 103 -1.15 0.02 19.13
N GLN A 104 -0.44 -0.88 18.43
CA GLN A 104 0.05 -2.12 19.04
C GLN A 104 1.07 -1.78 20.14
N ARG A 105 0.71 -2.03 21.40
CA ARG A 105 1.68 -2.01 22.51
C ARG A 105 2.62 -3.19 22.39
N ASP A 106 3.92 -2.94 22.45
CA ASP A 106 4.91 -4.00 22.53
C ASP A 106 4.79 -4.72 23.89
N PRO A 107 4.43 -6.02 23.91
CA PRO A 107 4.30 -6.78 25.14
C PRO A 107 5.61 -6.93 25.91
N LEU A 108 6.78 -6.75 25.26
CA LEU A 108 8.08 -6.76 25.93
C LEU A 108 8.29 -5.48 26.74
N ILE A 109 7.86 -4.33 26.24
CA ILE A 109 7.93 -3.06 26.99
C ILE A 109 7.05 -3.14 28.24
N ASP A 110 5.82 -3.68 28.11
CA ASP A 110 4.93 -3.87 29.25
C ASP A 110 5.53 -4.83 30.29
N ARG A 111 6.18 -5.92 29.87
CA ARG A 111 6.88 -6.86 30.76
C ARG A 111 8.07 -6.24 31.47
N LEU A 112 8.88 -5.43 30.79
CA LEU A 112 10.03 -4.73 31.38
C LEU A 112 9.59 -3.68 32.42
N LEU A 113 8.53 -2.92 32.11
CA LEU A 113 7.94 -1.97 33.06
C LEU A 113 7.34 -2.67 34.28
N LEU A 114 6.65 -3.80 34.10
CA LEU A 114 6.13 -4.64 35.19
C LEU A 114 7.25 -5.21 36.07
N ALA A 115 8.31 -5.75 35.48
CA ALA A 115 9.46 -6.29 36.21
C ALA A 115 10.14 -5.21 37.08
N SER A 116 10.25 -3.99 36.55
CA SER A 116 10.81 -2.84 37.26
C SER A 116 9.96 -2.42 38.47
N LEU A 117 8.64 -2.43 38.33
CA LEU A 117 7.69 -2.13 39.42
C LEU A 117 7.71 -3.19 40.53
N LEU A 118 7.88 -4.47 40.17
CA LEU A 118 7.97 -5.57 41.14
C LEU A 118 9.30 -5.54 41.90
N ASN A 119 10.41 -5.30 41.20
CA ASN A 119 11.74 -5.18 41.81
C ASN A 119 11.85 -3.97 42.75
N GLY A 120 11.14 -2.87 42.45
CA GLY A 120 11.08 -1.69 43.34
C GLY A 120 10.31 -1.93 44.65
N ARG A 121 9.35 -2.88 44.69
CA ARG A 121 8.59 -3.22 45.91
C ARG A 121 9.37 -4.13 46.87
N VAL A 122 10.28 -4.96 46.36
CA VAL A 122 11.09 -5.89 47.18
C VAL A 122 12.12 -5.14 48.05
N MET A 123 12.61 -3.98 47.61
CA MET A 123 13.58 -3.18 48.38
C MET A 123 12.97 -2.40 49.57
N ARG A 124 11.64 -2.27 49.66
CA ARG A 124 10.99 -1.54 50.76
C ARG A 124 10.64 -2.39 51.98
N TYR A 125 10.82 -3.72 51.92
CA TYR A 125 10.48 -4.66 53.00
C TYR A 125 11.69 -5.36 53.65
N ARG A 126 12.91 -4.83 53.45
CA ARG A 126 14.09 -5.19 54.25
C ARG A 126 14.47 -4.03 55.16
N ARG A 127 13.80 -3.91 56.31
CA ARG A 127 14.27 -3.19 57.50
C ARG A 127 14.11 -4.09 58.70
#